data_AF-A0A951V997-F1
#
_entry.id   AF-A0A951V997-F1
#
_cell.length_a   1.000
_cell.length_b   1.000
_cell.length_c   1.000
_cell.angle_alpha   90.00
_cell.angle_beta   90.00
_cell.angle_gamma   90.00
#
_symmetry.space_group_name_H-M   'P 1'
#
loop_
_entity.id
_entity.type
_entity.pdbx_description
1 polymer ?
#
loop_
_entity_poly.entity_id
_entity_poly.type
_entity_poly.pdbx_seq_one_letter_code
_entity_poly.pdbx_strand_id
1 'polypeptide(L)'
;MKKILPFFLALILAVIVFSGCDPLFPVDKDQFDLNDTVRIAIGEKLYENERLWIRLEKITFDSRCPAGMQSEPAGHVEGQFTVGGWGNRETLAFRTDSLRSPSFMVPFDNISSGGRYYILNIIDVIPLQTDSETAIPKEDYRVDFVLEAGDVAKKPNIYLYPEKTVKLDVSLFFPHGGEVIESDPQYPEDWKGIRVRPDGRIVRKYD
;
A
#
# COMPACT_ATOMS: atom_id res chain seq x y z
N MET A 1 -31.01 -54.66 15.78
CA MET A 1 -30.56 -53.40 15.15
C MET A 1 -30.51 -52.24 16.16
N LYS A 2 -29.89 -52.40 17.35
CA LYS A 2 -29.82 -51.37 18.42
C LYS A 2 -28.42 -50.78 18.65
N LYS A 3 -27.39 -51.26 17.93
CA LYS A 3 -25.99 -50.84 18.11
C LYS A 3 -25.46 -49.86 17.05
N ILE A 4 -26.26 -49.55 16.03
CA ILE A 4 -25.85 -48.68 14.91
C ILE A 4 -26.07 -47.19 15.25
N LEU A 5 -27.11 -46.90 16.04
CA LEU A 5 -27.48 -45.54 16.46
C LEU A 5 -26.39 -44.78 17.23
N PRO A 6 -25.67 -45.37 18.22
CA PRO A 6 -24.62 -44.63 18.93
C PRO A 6 -23.41 -44.31 18.03
N PHE A 7 -23.16 -45.13 17.00
CA PHE A 7 -22.03 -44.92 16.09
C PHE A 7 -22.28 -43.76 15.13
N PHE A 8 -23.50 -43.64 14.60
CA PHE A 8 -23.90 -42.49 13.79
C PHE A 8 -23.90 -41.19 14.60
N LEU A 9 -24.31 -41.23 15.88
CA LEU A 9 -24.30 -40.05 16.74
C LEU A 9 -22.87 -39.56 17.01
N ALA A 10 -21.93 -40.48 17.25
CA ALA A 10 -20.51 -40.15 17.44
C ALA A 10 -19.86 -39.59 16.16
N LEU A 11 -20.23 -40.12 14.99
CA LEU A 11 -19.75 -39.63 13.70
C LEU A 11 -20.26 -38.20 13.42
N ILE A 12 -21.53 -37.92 13.69
CA ILE A 12 -22.12 -36.58 13.53
C ILE A 12 -21.48 -35.59 14.51
N LEU A 13 -21.24 -35.99 15.76
CA LEU A 13 -20.56 -35.14 16.75
C LEU A 13 -19.12 -34.82 16.33
N ALA A 14 -18.38 -35.81 15.80
CA ALA A 14 -17.05 -35.59 15.25
C ALA A 14 -17.09 -34.65 14.04
N VAL A 15 -18.05 -34.83 13.13
CA VAL A 15 -18.22 -33.92 11.98
C VAL A 15 -18.52 -32.51 12.46
N ILE A 16 -19.38 -32.29 13.45
CA ILE A 16 -19.67 -30.94 13.98
C ILE A 16 -18.44 -30.30 14.63
N VAL A 17 -17.64 -31.07 15.38
CA VAL A 17 -16.40 -30.57 16.01
C VAL A 17 -15.32 -30.26 14.96
N PHE A 18 -15.25 -31.00 13.85
CA PHE A 18 -14.25 -30.79 12.80
C PHE A 18 -14.71 -29.86 11.66
N SER A 19 -16.00 -29.64 11.47
CA SER A 19 -16.54 -28.75 10.42
C SER A 19 -16.89 -27.34 10.91
N GLY A 20 -16.99 -27.14 12.22
CA GLY A 20 -17.08 -25.81 12.83
C GLY A 20 -15.71 -25.17 13.04
N CYS A 21 -14.94 -24.95 11.96
CA CYS A 21 -13.70 -24.15 12.01
C CYS A 21 -14.03 -22.64 12.02
N ASP A 22 -14.84 -22.20 12.98
CA ASP A 22 -14.71 -20.83 13.46
C ASP A 22 -13.77 -20.92 14.67
N PRO A 23 -12.68 -20.14 14.72
CA PRO A 23 -11.78 -20.18 15.85
C PRO A 23 -12.59 -19.92 17.13
N LEU A 24 -12.52 -20.87 18.07
CA LEU A 24 -13.19 -20.81 19.38
C LEU A 24 -12.78 -19.58 20.22
N PHE A 25 -11.76 -18.86 19.76
CA PHE A 25 -11.27 -17.64 20.35
C PHE A 25 -11.47 -16.49 19.36
N PRO A 26 -12.03 -15.35 19.80
CA PRO A 26 -12.09 -14.17 18.95
C PRO A 26 -10.66 -13.84 18.48
N VAL A 27 -10.51 -13.59 17.18
CA VAL A 27 -9.25 -13.08 16.63
C VAL A 27 -8.92 -11.79 17.35
N ASP A 28 -7.75 -11.72 17.96
CA ASP A 28 -7.24 -10.49 18.54
C ASP A 28 -7.09 -9.46 17.41
N LYS A 29 -7.79 -8.32 17.55
CA LYS A 29 -7.82 -7.27 16.53
C LYS A 29 -6.96 -6.07 16.92
N ASP A 30 -6.11 -6.22 17.93
CA ASP A 30 -5.18 -5.20 18.41
C ASP A 30 -3.78 -5.84 18.50
N GLN A 31 -3.19 -6.09 17.33
CA GLN A 31 -1.95 -6.85 17.17
C GLN A 31 -0.72 -5.96 17.03
N PHE A 32 -0.90 -4.68 16.73
CA PHE A 32 0.18 -3.70 16.63
C PHE A 32 -0.35 -2.28 16.79
N ASP A 33 0.49 -1.37 17.28
CA ASP A 33 0.18 0.06 17.34
C ASP A 33 0.77 0.83 16.15
N LEU A 34 0.16 1.97 15.82
CA LEU A 34 0.74 2.89 14.82
C LEU A 34 2.13 3.37 15.26
N ASN A 35 3.02 3.51 14.28
CA ASN A 35 4.44 3.86 14.43
C ASN A 35 5.34 2.75 15.02
N ASP A 36 4.79 1.56 15.32
CA ASP A 36 5.62 0.41 15.66
C ASP A 36 6.26 -0.22 14.42
N THR A 37 7.44 -0.81 14.60
CA THR A 37 8.02 -1.71 13.60
C THR A 37 7.42 -3.09 13.76
N VAL A 38 6.67 -3.51 12.74
CA VAL A 38 5.89 -4.75 12.74
C VAL A 38 6.43 -5.68 11.66
N ARG A 39 6.54 -6.96 11.99
CA ARG A 39 6.91 -8.02 11.04
C ARG A 39 5.68 -8.78 10.60
N ILE A 40 5.54 -9.01 9.30
CA ILE A 40 4.39 -9.73 8.73
C ILE A 40 4.81 -10.74 7.65
N ALA A 41 4.17 -11.90 7.65
CA ALA A 41 4.38 -12.96 6.66
C ALA A 41 3.45 -12.87 5.45
N ILE A 42 3.86 -13.48 4.34
CA ILE A 42 2.97 -13.62 3.17
C ILE A 42 1.69 -14.34 3.58
N GLY A 43 0.56 -13.73 3.26
CA GLY A 43 -0.79 -14.21 3.55
C GLY A 43 -1.30 -13.84 4.94
N GLU A 44 -0.42 -13.42 5.87
CA GLU A 44 -0.77 -13.00 7.22
C GLU A 44 -1.47 -11.64 7.19
N LYS A 45 -2.47 -11.50 8.06
CA LYS A 45 -3.27 -10.30 8.22
C LYS A 45 -3.16 -9.83 9.67
N LEU A 46 -2.68 -8.60 9.85
CA LEU A 46 -2.52 -7.97 11.15
C LEU A 46 -3.51 -6.81 11.30
N TYR A 47 -4.06 -6.65 12.49
CA TYR A 47 -5.00 -5.59 12.84
C TYR A 47 -4.36 -4.61 13.82
N GLU A 48 -4.51 -3.31 13.56
CA GLU A 48 -4.27 -2.27 14.58
C GLU A 48 -5.54 -2.05 15.40
N ASN A 49 -6.70 -2.16 14.76
CA ASN A 49 -7.99 -2.22 15.45
C ASN A 49 -9.02 -2.99 14.60
N GLU A 50 -10.28 -3.03 15.06
CA GLU A 50 -11.35 -3.74 14.34
C GLU A 50 -11.61 -3.26 12.90
N ARG A 51 -11.21 -2.04 12.59
CA ARG A 51 -11.47 -1.33 11.34
C ARG A 51 -10.21 -1.13 10.50
N LEU A 52 -9.02 -1.19 11.09
CA LEU A 52 -7.74 -0.94 10.44
C LEU A 52 -6.87 -2.20 10.43
N TRP A 53 -6.51 -2.67 9.24
CA TRP A 53 -5.70 -3.86 9.08
C TRP A 53 -4.82 -3.81 7.84
N ILE A 54 -3.78 -4.63 7.84
CA ILE A 54 -2.84 -4.80 6.75
C ILE A 54 -2.55 -6.28 6.51
N ARG A 55 -2.36 -6.66 5.25
CA ARG A 55 -2.02 -8.02 4.82
C ARG A 55 -0.94 -7.98 3.76
N LEU A 56 0.13 -8.73 3.96
CA LEU A 56 1.13 -8.93 2.90
C LEU A 56 0.59 -9.98 1.93
N GLU A 57 0.35 -9.61 0.67
CA GLU A 57 -0.22 -10.53 -0.32
C GLU A 57 0.87 -11.38 -0.95
N LYS A 58 1.95 -10.74 -1.43
CA LYS A 58 3.04 -11.42 -2.13
C LYS A 58 4.28 -10.54 -2.28
N ILE A 59 5.42 -11.21 -2.45
CA ILE A 59 6.61 -10.66 -3.09
C ILE A 59 6.58 -11.05 -4.57
N THR A 60 6.76 -10.07 -5.46
CA THR A 60 6.72 -10.27 -6.92
C THR A 60 8.10 -10.33 -7.53
N PHE A 61 9.08 -9.69 -6.91
CA PHE A 61 10.44 -9.59 -7.42
C PHE A 61 11.43 -9.38 -6.28
N ASP A 62 12.60 -10.03 -6.36
CA ASP A 62 13.73 -9.80 -5.46
C ASP A 62 15.03 -9.91 -6.27
N SER A 63 15.74 -8.80 -6.41
CA SER A 63 17.04 -8.71 -7.08
C SER A 63 18.19 -8.40 -6.12
N ARG A 64 17.94 -8.45 -4.81
CA ARG A 64 18.96 -8.12 -3.82
C ARG A 64 20.15 -9.06 -3.93
N CYS A 65 21.32 -8.48 -3.74
CA CYS A 65 22.57 -9.22 -3.72
C CYS A 65 22.57 -10.29 -2.60
N PRO A 66 23.10 -11.49 -2.86
CA PRO A 66 23.33 -12.47 -1.81
C PRO A 66 24.20 -11.92 -0.66
N ALA A 67 23.93 -12.38 0.55
CA ALA A 67 24.62 -11.96 1.75
C ALA A 67 26.15 -12.17 1.61
N GLY A 68 26.93 -11.11 1.86
CA GLY A 68 28.39 -11.14 1.78
C GLY A 68 28.98 -10.86 0.40
N MET A 69 28.16 -10.67 -0.63
CA MET A 69 28.60 -10.19 -1.94
C MET A 69 28.42 -8.66 -2.06
N GLN A 70 29.24 -8.02 -2.89
CA GLN A 70 29.05 -6.63 -3.29
C GLN A 70 28.46 -6.59 -4.70
N SER A 71 27.25 -6.07 -4.83
CA SER A 71 26.63 -5.73 -6.12
C SER A 71 26.54 -4.22 -6.30
N GLU A 72 26.77 -3.77 -7.52
CA GLU A 72 26.31 -2.47 -7.99
C GLU A 72 25.38 -2.68 -9.20
N PRO A 73 24.06 -2.39 -9.09
CA PRO A 73 23.34 -1.84 -7.94
C PRO A 73 23.04 -2.88 -6.83
N ALA A 74 22.71 -2.41 -5.62
CA ALA A 74 22.41 -3.27 -4.46
C ALA A 74 21.20 -4.21 -4.64
N GLY A 75 20.37 -3.94 -5.65
CA GLY A 75 19.12 -4.65 -5.92
C GLY A 75 17.98 -4.16 -5.03
N HIS A 76 16.79 -4.71 -5.25
CA HIS A 76 15.56 -4.28 -4.58
C HIS A 76 14.53 -5.40 -4.53
N VAL A 77 13.53 -5.22 -3.67
CA VAL A 77 12.35 -6.08 -3.60
C VAL A 77 11.12 -5.30 -4.05
N GLU A 78 10.23 -5.98 -4.76
CA GLU A 78 8.89 -5.50 -5.07
C GLU A 78 7.85 -6.46 -4.49
N GLY A 79 6.78 -5.90 -3.93
CA GLY A 79 5.69 -6.68 -3.36
C GLY A 79 4.40 -5.90 -3.25
N GLN A 80 3.39 -6.54 -2.68
CA GLN A 80 2.04 -5.98 -2.56
C GLN A 80 1.46 -6.21 -1.18
N PHE A 81 0.92 -5.14 -0.61
CA PHE A 81 0.08 -5.16 0.58
C PHE A 81 -1.38 -4.92 0.20
N THR A 82 -2.31 -5.59 0.86
CA THR A 82 -3.70 -5.13 0.93
C THR A 82 -3.92 -4.49 2.29
N VAL A 83 -4.44 -3.27 2.29
CA VAL A 83 -4.80 -2.51 3.49
C VAL A 83 -6.31 -2.33 3.51
N GLY A 84 -6.89 -2.37 4.70
CA GLY A 84 -8.32 -2.12 4.90
C GLY A 84 -8.57 -1.15 6.04
N GLY A 85 -9.50 -0.23 5.82
CA GLY A 85 -9.83 0.86 6.72
C GLY A 85 -11.29 1.29 6.55
N TRP A 86 -12.10 1.19 7.61
CA TRP A 86 -13.49 1.70 7.64
C TRP A 86 -14.32 1.28 6.41
N GLY A 87 -14.30 -0.03 6.09
CA GLY A 87 -15.05 -0.60 4.98
C GLY A 87 -14.43 -0.40 3.60
N ASN A 88 -13.38 0.41 3.47
CA ASN A 88 -12.58 0.53 2.26
C ASN A 88 -11.39 -0.43 2.30
N ARG A 89 -10.93 -0.83 1.11
CA ARG A 89 -9.70 -1.60 0.95
C ARG A 89 -8.95 -1.17 -0.30
N GLU A 90 -7.63 -1.22 -0.23
CA GLU A 90 -6.74 -0.86 -1.33
C GLU A 90 -5.56 -1.83 -1.37
N THR A 91 -5.05 -2.10 -2.58
CA THR A 91 -3.82 -2.86 -2.77
C THR A 91 -2.70 -1.91 -3.15
N LEU A 92 -1.67 -1.87 -2.32
CA LEU A 92 -0.51 -1.00 -2.44
C LEU A 92 0.69 -1.82 -2.92
N ALA A 93 1.30 -1.42 -4.02
CA ALA A 93 2.59 -1.94 -4.45
C ALA A 93 3.72 -1.18 -3.75
N PHE A 94 4.76 -1.88 -3.33
CA PHE A 94 5.97 -1.28 -2.76
C PHE A 94 7.21 -1.72 -3.52
N ARG A 95 8.27 -0.91 -3.40
CA ARG A 95 9.60 -1.18 -3.95
C ARG A 95 10.66 -0.62 -3.00
N THR A 96 11.62 -1.42 -2.56
CA THR A 96 12.51 -1.08 -1.42
C THR A 96 13.57 -0.01 -1.70
N ASP A 97 13.95 0.21 -2.95
CA ASP A 97 14.86 1.29 -3.39
C ASP A 97 14.09 2.56 -3.82
N SER A 98 12.77 2.58 -3.65
CA SER A 98 11.94 3.77 -3.91
C SER A 98 11.98 4.72 -2.72
N LEU A 99 12.14 6.02 -2.99
CA LEU A 99 11.93 7.07 -1.98
C LEU A 99 10.44 7.33 -1.70
N ARG A 100 9.53 6.67 -2.44
CA ARG A 100 8.09 6.82 -2.29
C ARG A 100 7.55 5.74 -1.36
N SER A 101 7.11 6.15 -0.17
CA SER A 101 6.29 5.32 0.71
C SER A 101 4.88 5.16 0.14
N PRO A 102 4.37 3.93 0.01
CA PRO A 102 2.97 3.72 -0.31
C PRO A 102 2.06 4.34 0.75
N SER A 103 0.92 4.88 0.34
CA SER A 103 -0.05 5.47 1.25
C SER A 103 -1.46 5.11 0.82
N PHE A 104 -2.36 4.91 1.78
CA PHE A 104 -3.79 4.81 1.51
C PHE A 104 -4.57 5.81 2.33
N MET A 105 -5.71 6.24 1.80
CA MET A 105 -6.58 7.21 2.44
C MET A 105 -7.83 6.50 2.97
N VAL A 106 -8.13 6.71 4.25
CA VAL A 106 -9.40 6.33 4.83
C VAL A 106 -10.28 7.58 4.94
N PRO A 107 -11.49 7.59 4.33
CA PRO A 107 -12.40 8.71 4.46
C PRO A 107 -12.88 8.85 5.91
N PHE A 108 -13.07 10.09 6.38
CA PHE A 108 -13.75 10.32 7.66
C PHE A 108 -15.23 9.91 7.56
N ASP A 109 -15.81 9.41 8.66
CA ASP A 109 -17.20 8.93 8.75
C ASP A 109 -18.25 10.03 8.42
N ASN A 110 -17.83 11.29 8.36
CA ASN A 110 -18.64 12.49 8.17
C ASN A 110 -18.09 13.28 6.97
N ILE A 111 -18.79 13.18 5.84
CA ILE A 111 -18.41 13.72 4.53
C ILE A 111 -18.35 15.25 4.55
N SER A 112 -17.17 15.81 4.29
CA SER A 112 -16.87 16.73 3.17
C SER A 112 -15.47 17.30 3.39
N SER A 113 -14.55 17.02 2.45
CA SER A 113 -13.15 17.45 2.43
C SER A 113 -12.23 16.89 3.54
N GLY A 114 -11.91 15.59 3.46
CA GLY A 114 -10.77 15.03 4.19
C GLY A 114 -10.79 13.52 4.34
N GLY A 115 -9.63 12.94 4.64
CA GLY A 115 -9.46 11.57 5.09
C GLY A 115 -8.19 11.48 5.92
N ARG A 116 -8.08 10.44 6.75
CA ARG A 116 -6.81 10.12 7.42
C ARG A 116 -5.95 9.34 6.45
N TYR A 117 -4.74 9.80 6.20
CA TYR A 117 -3.79 9.04 5.42
C TYR A 117 -3.00 8.13 6.34
N TYR A 118 -2.76 6.93 5.85
CA TYR A 118 -1.87 5.98 6.47
C TYR A 118 -0.71 5.74 5.52
N ILE A 119 0.49 5.99 6.01
CA ILE A 119 1.74 5.87 5.26
C ILE A 119 2.40 4.56 5.67
N LEU A 120 2.67 3.70 4.69
CA LEU A 120 3.34 2.44 4.89
C LEU A 120 4.83 2.59 4.57
N ASN A 121 5.67 2.53 5.59
CA ASN A 121 7.12 2.57 5.45
C ASN A 121 7.68 1.15 5.51
N ILE A 122 8.34 0.70 4.44
CA ILE A 122 9.01 -0.59 4.43
C ILE A 122 10.40 -0.42 5.05
N ILE A 123 10.67 -1.16 6.11
CA ILE A 123 11.95 -1.11 6.84
C ILE A 123 12.92 -2.13 6.29
N ASP A 124 12.47 -3.38 6.15
CA ASP A 124 13.29 -4.48 5.64
C ASP A 124 12.43 -5.60 5.04
N VAL A 125 13.06 -6.45 4.24
CA VAL A 125 12.48 -7.70 3.73
C VAL A 125 13.40 -8.85 4.08
N ILE A 126 12.88 -9.93 4.62
CA ILE A 126 13.66 -11.06 5.12
C ILE A 126 13.09 -12.35 4.53
N PRO A 127 13.90 -13.37 4.19
CA PRO A 127 15.36 -13.41 4.29
C PRO A 127 16.05 -12.67 3.14
N LEU A 128 17.33 -12.36 3.33
CA LEU A 128 18.26 -12.04 2.24
C LEU A 128 18.69 -13.34 1.57
N GLN A 129 18.88 -13.33 0.25
CA GLN A 129 19.45 -14.48 -0.46
C GLN A 129 20.83 -14.78 0.12
N THR A 130 21.17 -16.06 0.28
CA THR A 130 22.49 -16.49 0.77
C THR A 130 23.42 -16.87 -0.38
N ASP A 131 22.85 -17.33 -1.50
CA ASP A 131 23.53 -17.57 -2.76
C ASP A 131 22.59 -17.24 -3.94
N SER A 132 23.14 -17.20 -5.16
CA SER A 132 22.41 -16.85 -6.38
C SER A 132 21.66 -18.02 -7.03
N GLU A 133 21.82 -19.24 -6.51
CA GLU A 133 21.28 -20.47 -7.12
C GLU A 133 20.02 -20.97 -6.39
N THR A 134 19.89 -20.62 -5.11
CA THR A 134 18.81 -21.07 -4.24
C THR A 134 17.72 -20.02 -4.17
N ALA A 135 16.58 -20.32 -4.80
CA ALA A 135 15.39 -19.50 -4.67
C ALA A 135 14.83 -19.57 -3.23
N ILE A 136 14.55 -18.40 -2.64
CA ILE A 136 13.85 -18.32 -1.36
C ILE A 136 12.39 -18.80 -1.56
N PRO A 137 11.91 -19.79 -0.77
CA PRO A 137 10.51 -20.19 -0.79
C PRO A 137 9.59 -18.99 -0.51
N LYS A 138 8.46 -18.91 -1.21
CA LYS A 138 7.58 -17.72 -1.09
C LYS A 138 7.08 -17.55 0.34
N GLU A 139 6.72 -18.65 0.99
CA GLU A 139 6.28 -18.75 2.37
C GLU A 139 7.30 -18.28 3.41
N ASP A 140 8.57 -18.10 3.04
CA ASP A 140 9.62 -17.67 3.97
C ASP A 140 9.79 -16.16 4.01
N TYR A 141 9.25 -15.43 3.02
CA TYR A 141 9.32 -13.98 3.02
C TYR A 141 8.53 -13.36 4.17
N ARG A 142 9.18 -12.43 4.86
CA ARG A 142 8.66 -11.54 5.89
C ARG A 142 9.01 -10.12 5.51
N VAL A 143 8.15 -9.18 5.87
CA VAL A 143 8.42 -7.75 5.68
C VAL A 143 8.31 -7.06 7.03
N ASP A 144 9.32 -6.26 7.35
CA ASP A 144 9.29 -5.34 8.47
C ASP A 144 8.78 -4.00 7.95
N PHE A 145 7.74 -3.45 8.57
CA PHE A 145 7.14 -2.20 8.16
C PHE A 145 6.76 -1.35 9.37
N VAL A 146 6.55 -0.06 9.12
CA VAL A 146 5.92 0.87 10.05
C VAL A 146 4.68 1.45 9.37
N LEU A 147 3.55 1.44 10.07
CA LEU A 147 2.33 2.11 9.61
C LEU A 147 2.12 3.38 10.42
N GLU A 148 2.12 4.53 9.74
CA GLU A 148 2.01 5.84 10.38
C GLU A 148 0.69 6.50 9.99
N ALA A 149 0.01 7.12 10.95
CA ALA A 149 -1.06 8.07 10.61
C ALA A 149 -0.42 9.42 10.27
N GLY A 150 -0.63 9.87 9.04
CA GLY A 150 -0.11 11.13 8.55
C GLY A 150 -1.22 12.04 8.06
N ASP A 151 -0.98 13.34 8.15
CA ASP A 151 -1.70 14.33 7.36
C ASP A 151 -0.97 14.48 6.03
N VAL A 152 -1.60 14.07 4.92
CA VAL A 152 -1.10 14.48 3.61
C VAL A 152 -1.45 15.94 3.43
N ALA A 153 -0.45 16.80 3.59
CA ALA A 153 -0.54 18.20 3.24
C ALA A 153 -0.70 18.30 1.71
N LYS A 154 -1.94 18.41 1.24
CA LYS A 154 -2.22 18.80 -0.15
C LYS A 154 -1.63 20.18 -0.36
N LYS A 155 -0.55 20.24 -1.15
CA LYS A 155 0.09 21.50 -1.55
C LYS A 155 -0.89 22.36 -2.35
N PRO A 156 -0.69 23.69 -2.39
CA PRO A 156 -1.67 24.61 -2.97
C PRO A 156 -1.98 24.31 -4.43
N ASN A 157 -3.24 24.50 -4.81
CA ASN A 157 -3.69 24.48 -6.20
C ASN A 157 -2.98 25.60 -6.98
N ILE A 158 -2.36 25.25 -8.11
CA ILE A 158 -1.67 26.22 -8.98
C ILE A 158 -2.61 26.57 -10.12
N TYR A 159 -2.95 27.85 -10.25
CA TYR A 159 -3.78 28.36 -11.34
C TYR A 159 -2.99 29.35 -12.21
N LEU A 160 -3.16 29.27 -13.53
CA LEU A 160 -2.49 30.13 -14.50
C LEU A 160 -3.47 31.14 -15.10
N TYR A 161 -3.55 32.34 -14.51
CA TYR A 161 -4.42 33.44 -14.99
C TYR A 161 -3.61 34.68 -15.37
N PRO A 162 -2.99 34.70 -16.55
CA PRO A 162 -2.23 35.86 -16.99
C PRO A 162 -3.15 37.04 -17.35
N GLU A 163 -2.72 38.29 -17.16
CA GLU A 163 -3.56 39.46 -17.50
C GLU A 163 -3.86 39.60 -19.01
N LYS A 164 -2.99 39.03 -19.85
CA LYS A 164 -3.10 39.02 -21.32
C LYS A 164 -2.78 37.63 -21.82
N THR A 165 -3.19 37.32 -23.05
CA THR A 165 -2.81 36.05 -23.68
C THR A 165 -1.29 35.98 -23.85
N VAL A 166 -0.65 35.00 -23.20
CA VAL A 166 0.81 34.85 -23.18
C VAL A 166 1.23 33.43 -23.52
N LYS A 167 2.47 33.28 -23.98
CA LYS A 167 3.13 32.00 -24.17
C LYS A 167 3.95 31.68 -22.93
N LEU A 168 3.76 30.51 -22.33
CA LEU A 168 4.39 30.09 -21.07
C LEU A 168 5.03 28.71 -21.20
N ASP A 169 6.08 28.51 -20.40
CA ASP A 169 6.63 27.20 -20.07
C ASP A 169 6.39 26.98 -18.57
N VAL A 170 5.87 25.81 -18.19
CA VAL A 170 5.56 25.46 -16.79
C VAL A 170 6.22 24.13 -16.47
N SER A 171 7.04 24.14 -15.41
CA SER A 171 7.70 22.96 -14.86
C SER A 171 7.55 22.96 -13.34
N LEU A 172 7.02 21.86 -12.81
CA LEU A 172 6.89 21.63 -11.37
C LEU A 172 8.01 20.69 -10.90
N PHE A 173 8.69 21.06 -9.81
CA PHE A 173 9.75 20.26 -9.22
C PHE A 173 9.47 20.05 -7.73
N PHE A 174 9.56 18.79 -7.30
CA PHE A 174 9.29 18.36 -5.93
C PHE A 174 10.59 17.85 -5.28
N PRO A 175 11.46 18.75 -4.76
CA PRO A 175 12.82 18.39 -4.30
C PRO A 175 12.86 17.38 -3.17
N HIS A 176 11.77 17.24 -2.42
CA HIS A 176 11.65 16.34 -1.27
C HIS A 176 10.57 15.27 -1.49
N GLY A 177 10.28 14.95 -2.75
CA GLY A 177 9.20 14.06 -3.12
C GLY A 177 7.83 14.75 -3.23
N GLY A 178 6.90 14.06 -3.89
CA GLY A 178 5.57 14.55 -4.24
C GLY A 178 5.29 14.44 -5.74
N GLU A 179 4.01 14.50 -6.10
CA GLU A 179 3.56 14.47 -7.49
C GLU A 179 2.31 15.34 -7.67
N VAL A 180 1.98 15.65 -8.92
CA VAL A 180 0.70 16.26 -9.26
C VAL A 180 -0.37 15.17 -9.17
N ILE A 181 -1.22 15.26 -8.16
CA ILE A 181 -2.30 14.28 -7.93
C ILE A 181 -3.57 14.57 -8.74
N GLU A 182 -3.76 15.82 -9.14
CA GLU A 182 -4.90 16.29 -9.92
C GLU A 182 -4.45 17.47 -10.80
N SER A 183 -4.84 17.45 -12.07
CA SER A 183 -4.59 18.54 -13.00
C SER A 183 -5.62 18.54 -14.10
N ASP A 184 -6.22 19.69 -14.35
CA ASP A 184 -7.12 19.94 -15.47
C ASP A 184 -6.66 21.21 -16.22
N PRO A 185 -6.13 21.09 -17.46
CA PRO A 185 -5.93 19.85 -18.21
C PRO A 185 -4.79 19.00 -17.62
N GLN A 186 -4.64 17.75 -18.07
CA GLN A 186 -3.60 16.84 -17.59
C GLN A 186 -2.20 17.48 -17.70
N TYR A 187 -1.48 17.52 -16.59
CA TYR A 187 -0.09 17.97 -16.51
C TYR A 187 0.83 16.81 -16.94
N PRO A 188 1.57 16.92 -18.06
CA PRO A 188 2.65 16.01 -18.43
C PRO A 188 3.90 16.33 -17.57
N GLU A 189 5.06 15.78 -17.89
CA GLU A 189 6.32 16.14 -17.20
C GLU A 189 6.58 17.66 -17.23
N ASP A 190 6.32 18.30 -18.37
CA ASP A 190 6.41 19.75 -18.56
C ASP A 190 5.40 20.30 -19.59
N TRP A 191 4.85 21.49 -19.33
CA TRP A 191 4.13 22.25 -20.35
C TRP A 191 5.10 23.18 -21.07
N LYS A 192 5.33 22.94 -22.36
CA LYS A 192 6.20 23.76 -23.20
C LYS A 192 5.41 24.55 -24.22
N GLY A 193 5.63 25.86 -24.23
CA GLY A 193 5.12 26.81 -25.20
C GLY A 193 3.60 26.91 -25.24
N ILE A 194 2.92 26.60 -24.14
CA ILE A 194 1.46 26.69 -24.05
C ILE A 194 1.03 28.15 -24.18
N ARG A 195 -0.11 28.39 -24.82
CA ARG A 195 -0.70 29.73 -24.93
C ARG A 195 -1.90 29.81 -24.01
N VAL A 196 -1.81 30.63 -22.98
CA VAL A 196 -2.84 30.74 -21.93
C VAL A 196 -3.55 32.08 -22.05
N ARG A 197 -4.88 32.06 -22.05
CA ARG A 197 -5.75 33.24 -22.06
C ARG A 197 -5.97 33.78 -20.63
N PRO A 198 -6.45 35.03 -20.48
CA PRO A 198 -6.80 35.57 -19.16
C PRO A 198 -7.90 34.84 -18.40
N ASP A 199 -8.70 34.02 -19.09
CA ASP A 199 -9.71 33.15 -18.49
C ASP A 199 -9.14 31.78 -18.04
N GLY A 200 -7.82 31.59 -18.12
CA GLY A 200 -7.12 30.39 -17.68
C GLY A 200 -7.11 29.24 -18.70
N ARG A 201 -7.74 29.41 -19.87
CA ARG A 201 -7.80 28.35 -20.89
C ARG A 201 -6.53 28.26 -21.72
N ILE A 202 -6.10 27.03 -22.01
CA ILE A 202 -4.98 26.74 -22.91
C ILE A 202 -5.49 26.62 -24.35
N VAL A 203 -5.10 27.58 -25.18
CA VAL A 203 -5.56 27.72 -26.57
C VAL A 203 -5.18 26.50 -27.42
N ARG A 204 -6.11 26.04 -28.28
CA ARG A 204 -5.94 24.99 -29.32
C ARG A 204 -5.71 23.54 -28.85
N LYS A 205 -5.30 23.29 -27.61
CA LYS A 205 -5.03 21.92 -27.12
C LYS A 205 -6.15 21.38 -26.22
N TYR A 206 -6.88 22.26 -25.54
CA TYR A 206 -7.93 21.90 -24.57
C TYR A 206 -9.12 22.90 -24.61
N ASP A 207 -9.33 23.56 -25.75
CA ASP A 207 -10.48 24.45 -26.01
C ASP A 207 -11.76 23.65 -26.33
#